data_AF-A0A1G1PVY9-F1
#
_entry.id   AF-A0A1G1PVY9-F1
#
_cell.length_a   1.000
_cell.length_b   1.000
_cell.length_c   1.000
_cell.angle_alpha   90.00
_cell.angle_beta   90.00
_cell.angle_gamma   90.00
#
_symmetry.space_group_name_H-M   'P 1'
#
loop_
_entity.id
_entity.type
_entity.pdbx_description
1 polymer ?
#
loop_
_entity_poly.entity_id
_entity_poly.type
_entity_poly.pdbx_seq_one_letter_code
_entity_poly.pdbx_strand_id
1 'polypeptide(L)'
;MQQDKSYQNLLDKMLRTERLGDVIYKSLALKVKDKDLRLTYDRLALNEQETARYIENEILALDKSRSLPGNGVILNLVKFICGILPARQIAWILKNILKRRMYSKWYNVHKDSNREFWRLLLNHENLQHELLSLG
;
A
#
# COMPACT_ATOMS: atom_id res chain seq x y z
N MET A 1 24.95 4.53 -9.45
CA MET A 1 25.14 3.15 -8.97
C MET A 1 24.68 2.89 -7.52
N GLN A 2 25.17 3.59 -6.48
CA GLN A 2 24.71 3.31 -5.09
C GLN A 2 23.34 3.93 -4.77
N GLN A 3 23.05 5.13 -5.32
CA GLN A 3 21.72 5.77 -5.21
C GLN A 3 20.61 4.95 -5.91
N ASP A 4 20.89 4.34 -7.06
CA ASP A 4 19.92 3.53 -7.80
C ASP A 4 19.45 2.30 -7.01
N LYS A 5 20.37 1.60 -6.33
CA LYS A 5 20.02 0.42 -5.50
C LYS A 5 19.17 0.78 -4.29
N SER A 6 19.43 1.93 -3.66
CA SER A 6 18.64 2.38 -2.51
C SER A 6 17.21 2.73 -2.91
N TYR A 7 17.04 3.43 -4.05
CA TYR A 7 15.72 3.76 -4.59
C TYR A 7 14.95 2.52 -5.05
N GLN A 8 15.61 1.58 -5.74
CA GLN A 8 15.00 0.30 -6.13
C GLN A 8 14.52 -0.52 -4.93
N ASN A 9 15.32 -0.62 -3.85
CA ASN A 9 14.91 -1.30 -2.63
C ASN A 9 13.71 -0.62 -1.96
N LEU A 10 13.62 0.71 -2.05
CA LEU A 10 12.50 1.47 -1.55
C LEU A 10 11.22 1.15 -2.35
N LEU A 11 11.29 1.17 -3.68
CA LEU A 11 10.16 0.82 -4.55
C LEU A 11 9.68 -0.61 -4.30
N ASP A 12 10.60 -1.56 -4.15
CA ASP A 12 10.24 -2.93 -3.81
C ASP A 12 9.47 -3.00 -2.50
N LYS A 13 9.96 -2.29 -1.47
CA LYS A 13 9.30 -2.24 -0.16
C LYS A 13 7.90 -1.64 -0.27
N MET A 14 7.74 -0.54 -0.99
CA MET A 14 6.43 0.07 -1.27
C MET A 14 5.49 -0.93 -1.93
N LEU A 15 5.95 -1.59 -3.00
CA LEU A 15 5.14 -2.59 -3.70
C LEU A 15 4.69 -3.73 -2.78
N ARG A 16 5.55 -4.18 -1.86
CA ARG A 16 5.15 -5.17 -0.86
C ARG A 16 4.06 -4.61 0.05
N THR A 17 4.23 -3.37 0.53
CA THR A 17 3.27 -2.70 1.40
C THR A 17 1.90 -2.60 0.74
N GLU A 18 1.81 -2.11 -0.49
CA GLU A 18 0.53 -1.96 -1.20
C GLU A 18 -0.18 -3.31 -1.41
N ARG A 19 0.57 -4.35 -1.81
CA ARG A 19 0.00 -5.69 -1.97
C ARG A 19 -0.51 -6.28 -0.65
N LEU A 20 0.14 -5.97 0.48
CA LEU A 20 -0.33 -6.37 1.80
C LEU A 20 -1.57 -5.55 2.21
N GLY A 21 -1.59 -4.25 1.91
CA GLY A 21 -2.73 -3.38 2.11
C GLY A 21 -3.97 -3.90 1.40
N ASP A 22 -3.88 -4.25 0.12
CA ASP A 22 -4.99 -4.83 -0.67
C ASP A 22 -5.58 -6.07 0.03
N VAL A 23 -4.72 -6.99 0.47
CA VAL A 23 -5.14 -8.19 1.19
C VAL A 23 -5.84 -7.84 2.51
N ILE A 24 -5.30 -6.90 3.28
CA ILE A 24 -5.86 -6.47 4.56
C ILE A 24 -7.24 -5.83 4.36
N TYR A 25 -7.37 -4.90 3.41
CA TYR A 25 -8.64 -4.24 3.14
C TYR A 25 -9.71 -5.19 2.63
N LYS A 26 -9.39 -6.09 1.70
CA LYS A 26 -10.32 -7.15 1.26
C LYS A 26 -10.76 -8.01 2.44
N SER A 27 -9.84 -8.36 3.33
CA SER A 27 -10.16 -9.17 4.51
C SER A 27 -11.08 -8.42 5.48
N LEU A 28 -10.88 -7.12 5.66
CA LEU A 28 -11.76 -6.26 6.46
C LEU A 28 -13.14 -6.14 5.84
N ALA A 29 -13.24 -5.90 4.54
CA ALA A 29 -14.49 -5.79 3.79
C ALA A 29 -15.38 -7.03 3.95
N LEU A 30 -14.79 -8.22 3.92
CA LEU A 30 -15.49 -9.49 4.12
C LEU A 30 -16.00 -9.70 5.55
N LYS A 31 -15.41 -9.03 6.54
CA LYS A 31 -15.69 -9.26 7.97
C LYS A 31 -16.63 -8.23 8.58
N VAL A 32 -16.81 -7.06 7.96
CA VAL A 32 -17.69 -6.01 8.49
C VAL A 32 -19.11 -6.16 7.98
N LYS A 33 -20.09 -5.94 8.88
CA LYS A 33 -21.53 -5.96 8.53
C LYS A 33 -22.03 -4.62 8.00
N ASP A 34 -21.40 -3.53 8.45
CA ASP A 34 -21.72 -2.19 8.03
C ASP A 34 -21.43 -2.01 6.53
N LYS A 35 -22.45 -1.59 5.77
CA LYS A 35 -22.37 -1.51 4.31
C LYS A 35 -21.42 -0.40 3.86
N ASP A 36 -21.45 0.75 4.51
CA ASP A 36 -20.65 1.91 4.11
C ASP A 36 -19.18 1.69 4.46
N LEU A 37 -18.91 1.06 5.60
CA LEU A 37 -17.57 0.67 6.00
C LEU A 37 -16.99 -0.42 5.09
N ARG A 38 -17.82 -1.39 4.66
CA ARG A 38 -17.42 -2.38 3.66
C ARG A 38 -17.03 -1.71 2.34
N LEU A 39 -17.89 -0.83 1.82
CA LEU A 39 -17.62 -0.07 0.59
C LEU A 39 -16.34 0.76 0.70
N THR A 40 -16.11 1.35 1.88
CA THR A 40 -14.87 2.08 2.18
C THR A 40 -13.65 1.17 2.05
N TYR A 41 -13.68 -0.03 2.64
CA TYR A 41 -12.58 -0.99 2.53
C TYR A 41 -12.40 -1.53 1.11
N ASP A 42 -13.48 -1.80 0.37
CA ASP A 42 -13.39 -2.21 -1.03
C ASP A 42 -12.73 -1.12 -1.90
N ARG A 43 -13.11 0.15 -1.69
CA ARG A 43 -12.49 1.29 -2.38
C ARG A 43 -11.01 1.43 -2.04
N LEU A 44 -10.65 1.24 -0.77
CA LEU A 44 -9.26 1.27 -0.34
C LEU A 44 -8.45 0.13 -0.95
N ALA A 45 -8.99 -1.09 -1.00
CA ALA A 45 -8.35 -2.23 -1.68
C ALA A 45 -8.07 -1.95 -3.16
N LEU A 46 -9.01 -1.32 -3.88
CA LEU A 46 -8.78 -0.92 -5.27
C LEU A 46 -7.66 0.12 -5.39
N ASN A 47 -7.65 1.11 -4.49
CA ASN A 47 -6.60 2.13 -4.45
C ASN A 47 -5.20 1.53 -4.20
N GLU A 48 -5.07 0.52 -3.32
CA GLU A 48 -3.81 -0.22 -3.14
C GLU A 48 -3.37 -0.95 -4.41
N GLN A 49 -4.30 -1.58 -5.13
CA GLN A 49 -3.99 -2.28 -6.39
C GLN A 49 -3.51 -1.31 -7.47
N GLU A 50 -4.17 -0.17 -7.62
CA GLU A 50 -3.77 0.87 -8.57
C GLU A 50 -2.40 1.45 -8.22
N THR A 51 -2.16 1.72 -6.94
CA THR A 51 -0.88 2.23 -6.43
C THR A 51 0.23 1.22 -6.64
N ALA A 52 -0.02 -0.06 -6.38
CA ALA A 52 0.91 -1.15 -6.69
C ALA A 52 1.29 -1.17 -8.18
N ARG A 53 0.32 -1.01 -9.10
CA ARG A 53 0.59 -0.96 -10.55
C ARG A 53 1.46 0.23 -10.92
N TYR A 54 1.24 1.41 -10.33
CA TYR A 54 2.12 2.56 -10.57
C TYR A 54 3.55 2.29 -10.10
N ILE A 55 3.73 1.65 -8.95
CA ILE A 55 5.06 1.27 -8.45
C ILE A 55 5.71 0.21 -9.34
N GLU A 56 4.96 -0.78 -9.82
CA GLU A 56 5.45 -1.78 -10.77
C GLU A 56 5.96 -1.14 -12.06
N ASN A 57 5.19 -0.20 -12.62
CA ASN A 57 5.60 0.56 -13.81
C ASN A 57 6.87 1.37 -13.56
N GLU A 58 7.00 2.01 -12.40
CA GLU A 58 8.21 2.75 -12.02
C GLU A 58 9.42 1.80 -11.90
N ILE A 59 9.26 0.63 -11.30
CA ILE A 59 10.33 -0.39 -11.21
C ILE A 59 10.78 -0.82 -12.61
N LEU A 60 9.84 -1.12 -13.50
CA LEU A 60 10.13 -1.57 -14.86
C LEU A 60 10.69 -0.45 -15.75
N ALA A 61 10.36 0.81 -15.46
CA ALA A 61 10.95 1.97 -16.13
C ALA A 61 12.44 2.13 -15.78
N LEU A 62 12.84 1.79 -14.55
CA LEU A 62 14.23 1.79 -14.12
C LEU A 62 15.04 0.61 -14.69
N ASP A 63 14.42 -0.57 -14.78
CA ASP A 63 15.03 -1.76 -15.39
C ASP A 63 13.94 -2.71 -15.93
N LYS A 64 13.77 -2.71 -17.25
CA LYS A 64 12.75 -3.52 -17.94
C LYS A 64 12.99 -5.03 -17.81
N SER A 65 14.23 -5.46 -17.52
CA SER A 65 14.59 -6.86 -17.38
C SER A 65 14.37 -7.39 -15.95
N ARG A 66 14.05 -6.49 -15.01
CA ARG A 66 13.93 -6.80 -13.60
C ARG A 66 12.67 -7.59 -13.30
N SER A 67 12.82 -8.67 -12.56
CA SER A 67 11.67 -9.40 -12.00
C SER A 67 11.04 -8.61 -10.86
N LEU A 68 9.71 -8.49 -10.88
CA LEU A 68 8.97 -7.88 -9.78
C LEU A 68 9.04 -8.79 -8.55
N PRO A 69 9.19 -8.25 -7.33
CA PRO A 69 9.30 -9.06 -6.12
C PRO A 69 8.06 -9.93 -5.94
N GLY A 70 8.26 -11.25 -5.91
CA GLY A 70 7.22 -12.23 -5.61
C GLY A 70 7.00 -12.36 -4.10
N ASN A 71 5.77 -12.17 -3.63
CA ASN A 71 5.44 -12.23 -2.19
C ASN A 71 4.40 -13.30 -1.84
N GLY A 72 4.25 -14.34 -2.66
CA GLY A 72 3.17 -15.34 -2.49
C GLY A 72 3.09 -15.92 -1.07
N VAL A 73 4.23 -16.29 -0.48
CA VAL A 73 4.29 -16.86 0.88
C VAL A 73 3.83 -15.86 1.95
N ILE A 74 4.33 -14.62 1.92
CA ILE A 74 3.97 -13.58 2.90
C ILE A 74 2.50 -13.19 2.75
N LEU A 75 2.01 -13.03 1.51
CA LEU A 75 0.61 -12.70 1.26
C LEU A 75 -0.32 -13.81 1.75
N ASN A 76 0.05 -15.08 1.57
CA ASN A 76 -0.71 -16.21 2.11
C ASN A 76 -0.72 -16.23 3.64
N LEU A 77 0.43 -15.94 4.27
CA LEU A 77 0.50 -15.82 5.73
C LEU A 77 -0.39 -14.68 6.24
N VAL A 78 -0.36 -13.51 5.60
CA VAL A 78 -1.21 -12.37 6.01
C VAL A 78 -2.69 -12.69 5.78
N LYS A 79 -3.06 -13.33 4.67
CA LYS A 79 -4.44 -13.82 4.46
C LYS A 79 -4.88 -14.75 5.57
N PHE A 80 -4.01 -15.69 5.98
CA PHE A 80 -4.29 -16.62 7.06
C PHE A 80 -4.48 -15.90 8.40
N ILE A 81 -3.55 -15.01 8.77
CA ILE A 81 -3.64 -14.20 10.00
C ILE A 81 -4.92 -13.35 9.98
N CYS A 82 -5.22 -12.67 8.87
CA CYS A 82 -6.44 -11.89 8.73
C CYS A 82 -7.70 -12.77 8.81
N GLY A 83 -7.64 -14.01 8.32
CA GLY A 83 -8.70 -15.00 8.46
C GLY A 83 -9.05 -15.28 9.92
N ILE A 84 -8.05 -15.40 10.79
CA ILE A 84 -8.22 -15.73 12.22
C ILE A 84 -8.58 -14.50 13.05
N LEU A 85 -7.97 -13.34 12.77
CA LEU A 85 -8.16 -12.16 13.62
C LEU A 85 -9.55 -11.53 13.44
N PRO A 86 -10.14 -10.96 14.52
CA PRO A 86 -11.33 -10.12 14.43
C PRO A 86 -11.07 -8.84 13.64
N ALA A 87 -12.08 -8.33 12.92
CA ALA A 87 -11.98 -7.11 12.13
C ALA A 87 -11.46 -5.90 12.92
N ARG A 88 -11.88 -5.75 14.18
CA ARG A 88 -11.43 -4.67 15.08
C ARG A 88 -9.91 -4.69 15.31
N GLN A 89 -9.32 -5.86 15.47
CA GLN A 89 -7.87 -5.99 15.71
C GLN A 89 -7.09 -5.67 14.43
N ILE A 90 -7.55 -6.19 13.29
CA ILE A 90 -6.95 -5.89 11.98
C ILE A 90 -7.01 -4.38 11.70
N ALA A 91 -8.17 -3.75 11.89
CA ALA A 91 -8.37 -2.32 11.70
C ALA A 91 -7.50 -1.48 12.66
N TRP A 92 -7.33 -1.92 13.91
CA TRP A 92 -6.45 -1.25 14.87
C TRP A 92 -4.98 -1.31 14.44
N ILE A 93 -4.49 -2.48 14.01
CA ILE A 93 -3.12 -2.65 13.49
C ILE A 93 -2.92 -1.73 12.28
N LEU A 94 -3.85 -1.77 11.32
CA LEU A 94 -3.82 -0.96 10.12
C LEU A 94 -3.78 0.55 10.45
N LYS A 95 -4.67 1.02 11.33
CA LYS A 95 -4.73 2.42 11.75
C LYS A 95 -3.41 2.92 12.33
N ASN A 96 -2.73 2.09 13.13
CA ASN A 96 -1.43 2.45 13.71
C ASN A 96 -0.31 2.55 12.67
N ILE A 97 -0.37 1.74 11.61
CA ILE A 97 0.59 1.80 10.51
C ILE A 97 0.35 3.06 9.68
N LEU A 98 -0.90 3.31 9.28
CA LEU A 98 -1.26 4.43 8.39
C LEU A 98 -0.97 5.80 8.99
N LYS A 99 -1.19 5.98 10.30
CA LYS A 99 -0.85 7.22 11.02
C LYS A 99 0.60 7.67 10.86
N ARG A 100 1.51 6.79 10.45
CA ARG A 100 2.93 7.13 10.28
C ARG A 100 3.21 7.97 9.04
N ARG A 101 2.25 8.13 8.13
CA ARG A 101 2.34 8.96 6.92
C ARG A 101 3.65 8.74 6.15
N MET A 102 3.79 7.56 5.56
CA MET A 102 5.04 7.14 4.92
C MET A 102 5.31 7.87 3.60
N TYR A 103 4.29 8.06 2.75
CA TYR A 103 4.48 8.61 1.40
C TYR A 103 4.74 10.10 1.41
N SER A 104 4.09 10.88 2.28
CA SER A 104 4.44 12.31 2.45
C SER A 104 5.86 12.53 2.93
N LYS A 105 6.38 11.66 3.81
CA LYS A 105 7.79 11.72 4.22
C LYS A 105 8.74 11.47 3.06
N TRP A 106 8.47 10.44 2.26
CA TRP A 106 9.31 10.11 1.11
C TRP A 106 9.17 11.12 -0.03
N TYR A 107 7.99 11.69 -0.25
CA TYR A 107 7.74 12.77 -1.21
C TYR A 107 8.72 13.93 -1.00
N ASN A 108 8.88 14.39 0.25
CA ASN A 108 9.77 15.50 0.57
C ASN A 108 11.24 15.24 0.23
N VAL A 109 11.65 13.97 0.22
CA VAL A 109 13.03 13.55 -0.07
C VAL A 109 13.26 13.30 -1.56
N HIS A 110 12.24 12.82 -2.28
CA HIS A 110 12.42 12.25 -3.62
C HIS A 110 11.57 12.90 -4.73
N LYS A 111 10.74 13.90 -4.44
CA LYS A 111 9.84 14.54 -5.43
C LYS A 111 10.52 15.01 -6.72
N ASP A 112 11.82 15.30 -6.68
CA ASP A 112 12.57 15.80 -7.84
C ASP A 112 13.04 14.67 -8.79
N SER A 113 12.92 13.40 -8.40
CA SER A 113 13.27 12.26 -9.27
C SER A 113 12.18 11.93 -10.29
N ASN A 114 10.93 11.84 -9.83
CA ASN A 114 9.75 11.64 -10.66
C ASN A 114 8.53 12.26 -9.98
N ARG A 115 8.30 13.55 -10.27
CA ARG A 115 7.30 14.37 -9.56
C ARG A 115 5.87 13.84 -9.67
N GLU A 116 5.53 13.27 -10.82
CA GLU A 116 4.20 12.72 -11.09
C GLU A 116 3.97 11.44 -10.28
N PHE A 117 4.90 10.48 -10.35
CA PHE A 117 4.86 9.26 -9.55
C PHE A 117 4.70 9.56 -8.04
N TRP A 118 5.52 10.47 -7.51
CA TRP A 118 5.46 10.83 -6.11
C TRP A 118 4.17 11.55 -5.73
N ARG A 119 3.57 12.34 -6.63
CA ARG A 119 2.23 12.93 -6.41
C ARG A 119 1.14 11.86 -6.33
N LEU A 120 1.21 10.81 -7.16
CA LEU A 120 0.26 9.70 -7.10
C LEU A 120 0.33 9.00 -5.74
N LEU A 121 1.53 8.73 -5.22
CA LEU A 121 1.72 8.15 -3.88
C LEU A 121 1.18 9.04 -2.76
N LEU A 122 1.33 10.37 -2.89
CA LEU A 122 0.78 11.32 -1.93
C LEU A 122 -0.74 11.36 -1.97
N ASN A 123 -1.34 11.32 -3.16
CA ASN A 123 -2.79 11.26 -3.32
C ASN A 123 -3.38 9.98 -2.73
N HIS A 124 -2.70 8.85 -2.93
CA HIS A 124 -3.04 7.58 -2.29
C HIS A 124 -3.10 7.72 -0.76
N GLU A 125 -2.05 8.26 -0.13
CA GLU A 125 -1.99 8.43 1.33
C GLU A 125 -3.10 9.39 1.83
N ASN A 126 -3.36 10.48 1.11
CA ASN A 126 -4.42 11.42 1.45
C ASN A 126 -5.80 10.75 1.39
N LEU A 127 -6.07 9.95 0.36
CA LEU A 127 -7.33 9.23 0.23
C LEU A 127 -7.53 8.22 1.37
N GLN A 128 -6.47 7.48 1.75
CA GLN A 128 -6.52 6.58 2.91
C GLN A 128 -6.89 7.34 4.20
N HIS A 129 -6.27 8.50 4.41
CA HIS A 129 -6.54 9.34 5.57
C HIS A 129 -7.97 9.89 5.59
N GLU A 130 -8.46 10.38 4.45
CA GLU A 130 -9.82 10.89 4.29
C GLU A 130 -10.86 9.80 4.58
N LEU A 131 -10.75 8.66 3.90
CA LEU A 131 -11.72 7.58 3.98
C LEU A 131 -11.74 6.88 5.35
N LEU A 132 -10.61 6.83 6.04
CA LEU A 132 -10.52 6.23 7.38
C LEU A 132 -10.60 7.27 8.51
N SER A 133 -10.86 8.54 8.18
CA SER A 133 -10.92 9.65 9.15
C SER A 133 -9.70 9.68 10.06
N LEU A 134 -8.51 9.50 9.48
CA LEU A 134 -7.24 9.54 10.18
C LEU A 134 -6.75 10.98 10.15
N GLY A 135 -7.13 11.75 11.17
CA GLY A 135 -6.52 13.05 11.47
C GLY A 135 -5.06 12.91 11.85
#